data_AF-A0A645BMS3-F1
#
_entry.id   AF-A0A645BMS3-F1
#
_cell.length_a   1.000
_cell.length_b   1.000
_cell.length_c   1.000
_cell.angle_alpha   90.00
_cell.angle_beta   90.00
_cell.angle_gamma   90.00
#
_symmetry.space_group_name_H-M   'P 1'
#
loop_
_entity.id
_entity.type
_entity.pdbx_description
1 polymer ?
#
loop_
_entity_poly.entity_id
_entity_poly.type
_entity_poly.pdbx_seq_one_letter_code
_entity_poly.pdbx_strand_id
1 'polypeptide(L)'
;MAAYEWFALNPLPCVGPVRQENGVNYQRVEYAGLYTLNDLETYLESLFSEDVIARLLDREAPAPRYRDIDGALYARPDGRPADTGKGAASAAVEREEDGSYLINVTVDLLDRDQATVTGAEFYAFPYREMNGRWVFADFELVY
;
A
#
# COMPACT_ATOMS: atom_id res chain seq x y z
N MET A 1 3.67 -7.33 7.41
CA MET A 1 2.78 -6.21 7.06
C MET A 1 3.44 -5.45 5.95
N ALA A 2 2.76 -5.29 4.82
CA ALA A 2 3.32 -4.66 3.63
C ALA A 2 2.97 -3.17 3.58
N ALA A 3 3.89 -2.34 3.09
CA ALA A 3 3.74 -0.88 3.05
C ALA A 3 2.44 -0.41 2.36
N TYR A 4 2.00 -1.12 1.31
CA TYR A 4 0.80 -0.78 0.56
C TYR A 4 -0.49 -0.97 1.40
N GLU A 5 -0.50 -1.91 2.36
CA GLU A 5 -1.65 -2.15 3.24
C GLU A 5 -1.99 -0.93 4.10
N TRP A 6 -0.99 -0.09 4.39
CA TRP A 6 -1.13 1.16 5.14
C TRP A 6 -2.00 2.20 4.43
N PHE A 7 -2.29 2.00 3.15
CA PHE A 7 -3.11 2.93 2.36
C PHE A 7 -4.56 2.47 2.25
N ALA A 8 -4.83 1.18 2.44
CA ALA A 8 -6.14 0.58 2.22
C ALA A 8 -6.73 -0.06 3.48
N LEU A 9 -6.04 -1.04 4.07
CA LEU A 9 -6.60 -1.90 5.11
C LEU A 9 -6.38 -1.34 6.51
N ASN A 10 -5.12 -1.13 6.86
CA ASN A 10 -4.71 -0.84 8.23
C ASN A 10 -3.69 0.29 8.17
N PRO A 11 -4.10 1.56 8.39
CA PRO A 11 -3.16 2.67 8.37
C PRO A 11 -2.06 2.48 9.41
N LEU A 12 -0.97 3.23 9.25
CA LEU A 12 0.08 3.27 10.26
C LEU A 12 -0.52 3.57 11.65
N PRO A 13 0.00 2.94 12.73
CA PRO A 13 -0.52 3.14 14.07
C PRO A 13 -0.61 4.62 14.43
N CYS A 14 -1.75 5.02 14.98
CA CYS A 14 -2.07 6.40 15.30
C CYS A 14 -2.24 6.58 16.81
N VAL A 15 -1.80 7.72 17.33
CA VAL A 15 -1.94 8.08 18.75
C VAL A 15 -2.38 9.51 18.97
N GLY A 16 -2.87 9.76 20.19
CA GLY A 16 -3.22 11.09 20.65
C GLY A 16 -4.56 11.58 20.09
N PRO A 17 -4.84 12.89 20.27
CA PRO A 17 -6.13 13.46 19.90
C PRO A 17 -6.34 13.47 18.38
N VAL A 18 -7.61 13.36 17.98
CA VAL A 18 -8.03 13.59 16.61
C VAL A 18 -7.88 15.08 16.28
N ARG A 19 -7.24 15.37 15.14
CA ARG A 19 -7.26 16.68 14.49
C ARG A 19 -8.18 16.63 13.29
N GLN A 20 -9.00 17.66 13.13
CA GLN A 20 -9.90 17.78 12.00
C GLN A 20 -9.34 18.75 10.98
N GLU A 21 -9.13 18.29 9.75
CA GLU A 21 -8.63 19.07 8.62
C GLU A 21 -9.65 18.96 7.48
N ASN A 22 -10.23 20.09 7.04
CA ASN A 22 -11.25 20.12 5.98
C ASN A 22 -12.42 19.13 6.20
N GLY A 23 -12.85 18.95 7.44
CA GLY A 23 -13.93 18.02 7.80
C GLY A 23 -13.53 16.54 7.87
N VAL A 24 -12.23 16.23 7.71
CA VAL A 24 -11.69 14.87 7.78
C VAL A 24 -10.88 14.71 9.06
N ASN A 25 -11.06 13.57 9.73
CA ASN A 25 -10.38 13.25 10.98
C ASN A 25 -9.02 12.60 10.73
N TYR A 26 -7.99 13.12 11.38
CA TYR A 26 -6.63 12.63 11.35
C TYR A 26 -6.08 12.42 12.75
N GLN A 27 -5.18 11.47 12.92
CA GLN A 27 -4.42 11.29 14.15
C GLN A 27 -2.94 11.18 13.84
N ARG A 28 -2.09 11.53 14.81
CA ARG A 28 -0.65 11.54 14.62
C ARG A 28 -0.15 10.12 14.50
N VAL A 29 0.68 9.84 13.51
CA VAL A 29 1.32 8.53 13.36
C VAL A 29 2.34 8.33 14.47
N GLU A 30 2.34 7.13 15.05
CA GLU A 30 3.36 6.63 15.96
C GLU A 30 4.00 5.38 15.38
N TYR A 31 5.01 5.61 14.53
CA TYR A 31 5.78 4.53 13.94
C TYR A 31 7.24 4.96 13.87
N ALA A 32 8.13 4.15 14.45
CA ALA A 32 9.54 4.49 14.55
C ALA A 32 10.15 4.67 13.15
N GLY A 33 10.80 5.82 12.94
CA GLY A 33 11.41 6.16 11.65
C GLY A 33 10.47 6.78 10.62
N LEU A 34 9.15 6.90 10.90
CA LEU A 34 8.17 7.55 10.03
C LEU A 34 7.48 8.69 10.79
N TYR A 35 8.21 9.79 10.99
CA TYR A 35 7.74 10.93 11.78
C TYR A 35 7.13 12.05 10.92
N THR A 36 7.56 12.13 9.66
CA THR A 36 7.14 13.16 8.69
C THR A 36 6.62 12.53 7.41
N LEU A 37 5.92 13.32 6.58
CA LEU A 37 5.50 12.86 5.26
C LEU A 37 6.70 12.51 4.36
N ASN A 38 7.80 13.26 4.50
CA ASN A 38 9.05 12.99 3.78
C ASN A 38 9.68 11.64 4.20
N ASP A 39 9.59 11.26 5.48
CA ASP A 39 10.09 9.96 5.93
C ASP A 39 9.30 8.81 5.28
N LEU A 40 7.96 8.96 5.21
CA LEU A 40 7.10 7.99 4.53
C LEU A 40 7.40 7.92 3.04
N GLU A 41 7.56 9.05 2.37
CA GLU A 41 7.94 9.13 0.96
C GLU A 41 9.29 8.43 0.71
N THR A 42 10.31 8.75 1.50
CA THR A 42 11.64 8.12 1.42
C THR A 42 11.58 6.61 1.64
N TYR A 43 10.74 6.14 2.56
CA TYR A 43 10.53 4.72 2.78
C TYR A 43 9.87 4.06 1.56
N LEU A 44 8.86 4.68 0.97
CA LEU A 44 8.18 4.15 -0.22
C LEU A 44 9.09 4.15 -1.46
N GLU A 45 10.00 5.12 -1.61
CA GLU A 45 11.03 5.15 -2.67
C GLU A 45 11.99 3.96 -2.63
N SER A 46 12.06 3.22 -1.51
CA SER A 46 12.83 1.98 -1.44
C SER A 46 12.07 0.76 -1.99
N LEU A 47 10.76 0.91 -2.26
CA LEU A 47 9.85 -0.19 -2.59
C LEU A 47 9.15 0.01 -3.94
N PHE A 48 8.80 1.25 -4.28
CA PHE A 48 7.89 1.59 -5.37
C PHE A 48 8.49 2.64 -6.30
N SER A 49 8.04 2.62 -7.56
CA SER A 49 8.31 3.70 -8.51
C SER A 49 7.64 5.01 -8.10
N GLU A 50 8.13 6.11 -8.63
CA GLU A 50 7.54 7.44 -8.43
C GLU A 50 6.05 7.48 -8.81
N ASP A 51 5.66 6.79 -9.90
CA ASP A 51 4.25 6.72 -10.34
C ASP A 51 3.34 6.03 -9.31
N VAL A 52 3.81 4.93 -8.69
CA VAL A 52 3.05 4.24 -7.64
C VAL A 52 2.99 5.11 -6.37
N ILE A 53 4.08 5.78 -6.01
CA ILE A 53 4.13 6.69 -4.87
C ILE A 53 3.17 7.88 -5.08
N ALA A 54 3.14 8.47 -6.28
CA ALA A 54 2.24 9.56 -6.63
C ALA A 54 0.77 9.15 -6.49
N ARG A 55 0.42 7.92 -6.88
CA ARG A 55 -0.93 7.35 -6.65
C ARG A 55 -1.24 7.15 -5.16
N LEU A 56 -0.29 6.66 -4.38
CA LEU A 56 -0.48 6.37 -2.95
C LEU A 56 -0.59 7.65 -2.10
N LEU A 57 0.24 8.64 -2.41
CA LEU A 57 0.36 9.90 -1.70
C LEU A 57 -0.35 11.05 -2.42
N ASP A 58 -1.35 10.78 -3.26
CA ASP A 58 -2.08 11.79 -4.02
C ASP A 58 -2.46 12.99 -3.13
N ARG A 59 -1.66 14.07 -3.27
CA ARG A 59 -1.71 15.24 -2.38
C ARG A 59 -2.91 16.12 -2.70
N GLU A 60 -3.42 16.00 -3.92
CA GLU A 60 -4.58 16.72 -4.43
C GLU A 60 -5.90 16.00 -4.10
N ALA A 61 -5.83 14.75 -3.61
CA ALA A 61 -7.01 14.05 -3.13
C ALA A 61 -7.75 14.88 -2.06
N PRO A 62 -9.09 14.95 -2.09
CA PRO A 62 -9.85 15.74 -1.11
C PRO A 62 -9.59 15.31 0.36
N ALA A 63 -9.34 14.01 0.55
CA ALA A 63 -9.08 13.39 1.84
C ALA A 63 -7.95 12.36 1.70
N PRO A 64 -6.68 12.81 1.60
CA PRO A 64 -5.56 11.90 1.43
C PRO A 64 -5.42 10.98 2.64
N ARG A 65 -4.85 9.79 2.44
CA ARG A 65 -4.62 8.84 3.55
C ARG A 65 -3.68 9.42 4.61
N TYR A 66 -2.58 10.01 4.15
CA TYR A 66 -1.55 10.61 4.97
C TYR A 66 -1.42 12.10 4.65
N ARG A 67 -1.15 12.90 5.66
CA ARG A 67 -1.00 14.35 5.51
C ARG A 67 0.04 14.85 6.50
N ASP A 68 0.78 15.88 6.08
CA ASP A 68 1.60 16.67 6.99
C ASP A 68 0.72 17.69 7.73
N ILE A 69 0.80 17.70 9.05
CA ILE A 69 0.19 18.75 9.88
C ILE A 69 1.24 19.24 10.87
N ASP A 70 1.63 20.51 10.75
CA ASP A 70 2.68 21.16 11.53
C ASP A 70 4.04 20.41 11.48
N GLY A 71 4.39 19.83 10.32
CA GLY A 71 5.67 19.12 10.13
C GLY A 71 5.70 17.69 10.70
N ALA A 72 4.54 17.16 11.11
CA ALA A 72 4.42 15.78 11.58
C ALA A 72 3.48 14.96 10.68
N LEU A 73 3.73 13.66 10.60
CA LEU A 73 2.91 12.71 9.85
C LEU A 73 1.61 12.41 10.60
N TYR A 74 0.51 12.64 9.91
CA TYR A 74 -0.82 12.28 10.35
C TYR A 74 -1.46 11.32 9.35
N ALA A 75 -2.28 10.40 9.85
CA ALA A 75 -3.05 9.46 9.04
C ALA A 75 -4.52 9.53 9.39
N ARG A 76 -5.37 9.22 8.41
CA ARG A 76 -6.77 8.91 8.71
C ARG A 76 -6.83 7.51 9.34
N PRO A 77 -7.38 7.37 10.55
CA PRO A 77 -7.33 6.12 11.32
C PRO A 77 -8.34 5.07 10.81
N ASP A 78 -9.18 5.41 9.84
CA ASP A 78 -10.11 4.48 9.21
C ASP A 78 -9.39 3.54 8.24
N GLY A 79 -9.95 2.36 8.04
CA GLY A 79 -9.47 1.38 7.08
C GLY A 79 -10.65 0.59 6.55
N ARG A 80 -10.41 -0.27 5.56
CA ARG A 80 -11.41 -1.27 5.16
C ARG A 80 -10.99 -2.65 5.66
N PRO A 81 -11.94 -3.55 5.94
CA PRO A 81 -11.60 -4.96 6.13
C PRO A 81 -10.97 -5.53 4.85
N ALA A 82 -10.18 -6.58 5.02
CA ALA A 82 -9.78 -7.44 3.90
C ALA A 82 -11.05 -8.03 3.24
N ASP A 83 -10.97 -8.24 1.94
CA ASP A 83 -11.99 -8.91 1.15
C ASP A 83 -12.05 -10.38 1.56
N THR A 84 -13.16 -10.73 2.19
CA THR A 84 -13.40 -12.08 2.68
C THR A 84 -13.63 -13.12 1.58
N GLY A 85 -13.83 -12.68 0.33
CA GLY A 85 -13.86 -13.55 -0.85
C GLY A 85 -12.47 -13.90 -1.37
N LYS A 86 -11.40 -13.29 -0.86
CA LYS A 86 -10.02 -13.62 -1.21
C LYS A 86 -9.47 -14.70 -0.28
N GLY A 87 -8.93 -15.75 -0.88
CA GLY A 87 -8.35 -16.89 -0.18
C GLY A 87 -6.82 -16.81 -0.10
N ALA A 88 -6.16 -17.96 -0.28
CA ALA A 88 -4.71 -18.02 -0.27
C ALA A 88 -4.13 -17.25 -1.46
N ALA A 89 -3.01 -16.57 -1.23
CA ALA A 89 -2.22 -15.94 -2.28
C ALA A 89 -0.87 -16.67 -2.42
N SER A 90 -0.44 -16.88 -3.66
CA SER A 90 0.88 -17.42 -3.99
C SER A 90 1.55 -16.54 -5.04
N ALA A 91 2.88 -16.51 -5.03
CA ALA A 91 3.66 -15.69 -5.95
C ALA A 91 4.72 -16.54 -6.66
N ALA A 92 4.90 -16.29 -7.96
CA ALA A 92 5.97 -16.80 -8.78
C ALA A 92 6.77 -15.63 -9.37
N VAL A 93 8.07 -15.83 -9.51
CA VAL A 93 8.98 -14.82 -10.10
C VAL A 93 9.36 -15.29 -11.50
N GLU A 94 9.10 -14.44 -12.48
CA GLU A 94 9.54 -14.59 -13.86
C GLU A 94 10.62 -13.55 -14.15
N ARG A 95 11.64 -13.94 -14.91
CA ARG A 95 12.70 -13.03 -15.35
C ARG A 95 12.46 -12.70 -16.82
N GLU A 96 12.38 -11.42 -17.11
CA GLU A 96 12.18 -10.88 -18.46
C GLU A 96 13.49 -10.84 -19.27
N GLU A 97 13.38 -10.73 -20.59
CA GLU A 97 14.54 -10.68 -21.50
C GLU A 97 15.44 -9.47 -21.23
N ASP A 98 14.86 -8.35 -20.81
CA ASP A 98 15.58 -7.12 -20.45
C ASP A 98 16.28 -7.20 -19.08
N GLY A 99 16.15 -8.34 -18.39
CA GLY A 99 16.74 -8.59 -17.09
C GLY A 99 15.89 -8.13 -15.91
N SER A 100 14.74 -7.48 -16.14
CA SER A 100 13.76 -7.19 -15.11
C SER A 100 13.01 -8.44 -14.64
N TYR A 101 12.14 -8.28 -13.64
CA TYR A 101 11.33 -9.37 -13.12
C TYR A 101 9.85 -9.03 -13.19
N LEU A 102 9.04 -10.06 -13.33
CA LEU A 102 7.59 -9.99 -13.17
C LEU A 102 7.19 -10.87 -11.98
N ILE A 103 6.52 -10.27 -11.01
CA ILE A 103 6.00 -10.99 -9.84
C ILE A 103 4.55 -11.36 -10.15
N ASN A 104 4.36 -12.61 -10.54
CA ASN A 104 3.05 -13.18 -10.88
C ASN A 104 2.38 -13.67 -9.60
N VAL A 105 1.28 -13.04 -9.20
CA VAL A 105 0.52 -13.38 -8.00
C VAL A 105 -0.80 -14.02 -8.38
N THR A 106 -1.07 -15.19 -7.80
CA THR A 106 -2.35 -15.89 -7.92
C THR A 106 -3.06 -15.83 -6.59
N VAL A 107 -4.30 -15.37 -6.58
CA VAL A 107 -5.15 -15.31 -5.38
C VAL A 107 -6.39 -16.15 -5.59
N ASP A 108 -6.62 -17.13 -4.70
CA ASP A 108 -7.83 -17.94 -4.72
C ASP A 108 -9.06 -17.07 -4.47
N LEU A 109 -10.17 -17.41 -5.13
CA LEU A 109 -11.49 -16.84 -4.87
C LEU A 109 -12.33 -17.85 -4.09
N LEU A 110 -12.83 -17.43 -2.93
CA LEU A 110 -13.64 -18.24 -2.05
C LEU A 110 -15.13 -18.03 -2.31
N ASP A 111 -15.92 -19.10 -2.15
CA ASP A 111 -17.38 -19.00 -2.10
C ASP A 111 -17.84 -18.30 -0.80
N ARG A 112 -19.15 -18.10 -0.66
CA ARG A 112 -19.81 -17.53 0.52
C ARG A 112 -19.53 -18.28 1.82
N ASP A 113 -19.11 -19.54 1.75
CA ASP A 113 -18.69 -20.33 2.91
C ASP A 113 -17.28 -19.98 3.41
N GLN A 114 -16.56 -19.11 2.68
CA GLN A 114 -15.19 -18.67 2.96
C GLN A 114 -14.17 -19.83 3.09
N ALA A 115 -14.46 -20.96 2.47
CA ALA A 115 -13.62 -22.16 2.54
C ALA A 115 -13.46 -22.85 1.18
N THR A 116 -14.50 -22.85 0.36
CA THR A 116 -14.48 -23.51 -0.95
C THR A 116 -13.86 -22.59 -2.00
N VAL A 117 -12.76 -23.01 -2.61
CA VAL A 117 -12.16 -22.29 -3.75
C VAL A 117 -13.00 -22.50 -5.00
N THR A 118 -13.42 -21.39 -5.62
CA THR A 118 -14.30 -21.35 -6.80
C THR A 118 -13.60 -20.82 -8.05
N GLY A 119 -12.45 -20.17 -7.89
CA GLY A 119 -11.67 -19.59 -8.98
C GLY A 119 -10.37 -18.97 -8.48
N ALA A 120 -9.71 -18.22 -9.34
CA ALA A 120 -8.52 -17.46 -8.99
C ALA A 120 -8.45 -16.15 -9.79
N GLU A 121 -7.87 -15.12 -9.17
CA GLU A 121 -7.42 -13.91 -9.84
C GLU A 121 -5.90 -13.92 -10.01
N PHE A 122 -5.44 -13.32 -11.11
CA PHE A 122 -4.04 -13.30 -11.48
C PHE A 122 -3.59 -11.85 -11.66
N TYR A 123 -2.47 -11.52 -11.02
CA TYR A 123 -1.85 -10.21 -11.08
C TYR A 123 -0.41 -10.37 -11.50
N ALA A 124 0.13 -9.34 -12.17
CA ALA A 124 1.50 -9.32 -12.62
C ALA A 124 2.11 -7.97 -12.26
N PHE A 125 3.02 -7.96 -11.29
CA PHE A 125 3.64 -6.74 -10.79
C PHE A 125 5.06 -6.60 -11.34
N PRO A 126 5.34 -5.63 -12.23
CA PRO A 126 6.67 -5.43 -12.77
C PRO A 126 7.63 -4.96 -11.68
N TYR A 127 8.74 -5.64 -11.52
CA TYR A 127 9.81 -5.33 -10.57
C TYR A 127 11.10 -5.02 -11.34
N ARG A 128 11.56 -3.77 -11.24
CA ARG A 128 12.56 -3.20 -12.15
C ARG A 128 13.62 -2.42 -11.40
N GLU A 129 14.84 -2.39 -11.93
CA GLU A 129 15.86 -1.47 -11.46
C GLU A 129 15.58 -0.07 -12.00
N MET A 130 15.35 0.89 -11.10
CA MET A 130 15.14 2.30 -11.38
C MET A 130 16.02 3.11 -10.44
N ASN A 131 16.82 4.03 -10.99
CA ASN A 131 17.72 4.89 -10.21
C ASN A 131 18.66 4.10 -9.26
N GLY A 132 19.12 2.91 -9.69
CA GLY A 132 20.01 2.04 -8.91
C GLY A 132 19.34 1.27 -7.77
N ARG A 133 18.00 1.16 -7.77
CA ARG A 133 17.22 0.39 -6.80
C ARG A 133 16.20 -0.49 -7.50
N TRP A 134 15.95 -1.66 -6.97
CA TRP A 134 14.88 -2.53 -7.45
C TRP A 134 13.55 -2.20 -6.78
N VAL A 135 12.56 -1.78 -7.57
CA VAL A 135 11.25 -1.31 -7.10
C VAL A 135 10.11 -1.91 -7.91
N PHE A 136 8.92 -1.98 -7.32
CA PHE A 136 7.69 -2.27 -8.05
C PHE A 136 7.28 -1.06 -8.90
N ALA A 137 7.28 -1.24 -10.22
CA ALA A 137 6.93 -0.19 -11.17
C ALA A 137 5.41 0.02 -11.27
N ASP A 138 4.64 -1.02 -10.99
CA ASP A 138 3.20 -0.98 -10.77
C ASP A 138 2.84 -1.99 -9.68
N PHE A 139 1.84 -1.66 -8.86
CA PHE A 139 1.42 -2.47 -7.73
C PHE A 139 -0.02 -2.15 -7.32
N GLU A 140 -0.75 -3.17 -6.89
CA GLU A 140 -2.00 -3.01 -6.18
C GLU A 140 -2.15 -4.05 -5.08
N LEU A 141 -3.05 -3.77 -4.13
CA LEU A 141 -3.35 -4.70 -3.06
C LEU A 141 -4.29 -5.79 -3.56
N VAL A 142 -3.93 -7.06 -3.33
CA VAL A 142 -4.69 -8.24 -3.80
C VAL A 142 -5.61 -8.86 -2.72
N TYR A 143 -5.82 -8.12 -1.62
CA TYR A 143 -6.59 -8.52 -0.42
C TYR A 143 -7.78 -7.59 -0.15
#